data_AF-A0A1Q5DBB6-F1
#
_entry.id   AF-A0A1Q5DBB6-F1
#
_cell.length_a   1.000
_cell.length_b   1.000
_cell.length_c   1.000
_cell.angle_alpha   90.00
_cell.angle_beta   90.00
_cell.angle_gamma   90.00
#
_symmetry.space_group_name_H-M   'P 1'
#
loop_
_entity.id
_entity.type
_entity.pdbx_description
1 polymer ?
#
loop_
_entity_poly.entity_id
_entity_poly.type
_entity_poly.pdbx_seq_one_letter_code
_entity_poly.pdbx_strand_id
1 'polypeptide(L)'
;MPLTRSHIRSTTEAYLVRHPHERESLAGLLSLLDGPDDPADRATLPAHVTCSAVVVDRRCRVLHIRHRASDGLMLTPGGHTEPGDRSLLVAALRELSEETGIAPGAVSLTRQFLGSPADIDVHDIDARPAKGERAHRHYDFRYVFHLADEEPPALTLQDEEVSGAQWLPLAEVRSPTLRTKLLQAGLDGQPEPVNASAIIHDGKGRYLLHLRDANKPWIWESGCWSLLGGGWEPQDRTLLDTVRRELREEADLAVAGLVPYAVEHVTGTDGTRVPVQVFSGRWNGDPAALPLTEGVMVAWVRPEKFPYMTMLPSTRALLERHAAEHDAPSAPASATVLNVVGVHLYLERDGQVLLGLRHPDSAYAGNTWHVLAGHCEAESATACLVREAYEEAGLVIDPADVELVHTVHTVNRPGGRPRIGLFFRARRWEGTPELREPDKCVAWQWWNAKDLPEPLVPYARAAIEGIRAGRVYTELGWTR
;
A
#
# COMPACT_ATOMS: atom_id res chain seq x y z
N MET A 1 16.26 12.69 5.22
CA MET A 1 17.00 13.47 6.24
C MET A 1 18.47 13.21 5.99
N PRO A 2 19.34 14.23 6.08
CA PRO A 2 20.77 14.04 5.93
C PRO A 2 21.31 13.15 7.05
N LEU A 3 22.42 12.47 6.78
CA LEU A 3 23.21 11.77 7.79
C LEU A 3 23.52 12.70 8.97
N THR A 4 23.28 12.21 10.19
CA THR A 4 23.53 12.99 11.40
C THR A 4 24.67 12.38 12.21
N ARG A 5 25.39 13.23 12.93
CA ARG A 5 26.41 12.78 13.89
C ARG A 5 25.85 11.80 14.92
N SER A 6 24.60 11.99 15.35
CA SER A 6 23.92 11.07 16.26
C SER A 6 23.74 9.68 15.65
N HIS A 7 23.40 9.60 14.36
CA HIS A 7 23.28 8.32 13.66
C HIS A 7 24.64 7.60 13.60
N ILE A 8 25.70 8.31 13.20
CA ILE A 8 27.07 7.73 13.15
C ILE A 8 27.48 7.24 14.54
N ARG A 9 27.31 8.06 15.59
CA ARG A 9 27.60 7.68 16.97
C ARG A 9 26.85 6.43 17.40
N SER A 10 25.53 6.39 17.21
CA SER A 10 24.72 5.23 17.59
C SER A 10 25.16 3.95 16.86
N THR A 11 25.54 4.07 15.59
CA THR A 11 26.05 2.96 14.79
C THR A 11 27.41 2.48 15.31
N THR A 12 28.34 3.38 15.60
CA THR A 12 29.65 3.07 16.19
C THR A 12 29.51 2.42 17.57
N GLU A 13 28.62 2.93 18.42
CA GLU A 13 28.40 2.37 19.75
C GLU A 13 27.80 0.96 19.68
N ALA A 14 26.78 0.74 18.84
CA ALA A 14 26.22 -0.59 18.59
C ALA A 14 27.26 -1.58 18.02
N TYR A 15 28.15 -1.10 17.16
CA TYR A 15 29.29 -1.87 16.67
C TYR A 15 30.26 -2.25 17.80
N LEU A 16 30.62 -1.30 18.66
CA LEU A 16 31.55 -1.51 19.78
C LEU A 16 30.99 -2.44 20.87
N VAL A 17 29.66 -2.59 20.97
CA VAL A 17 29.06 -3.63 21.82
C VAL A 17 29.44 -5.03 21.33
N ARG A 18 29.53 -5.23 20.01
CA ARG A 18 29.94 -6.52 19.40
C ARG A 18 31.47 -6.67 19.33
N HIS A 19 32.20 -5.57 19.19
CA HIS A 19 33.65 -5.55 19.05
C HIS A 19 34.32 -4.65 20.12
N PRO A 20 34.20 -4.98 21.42
CA PRO A 20 34.65 -4.08 22.50
C PRO A 20 36.17 -3.83 22.50
N HIS A 21 36.94 -4.76 21.96
CA HIS A 21 38.40 -4.66 21.85
C HIS A 21 38.86 -3.61 20.82
N GLU A 22 37.98 -3.16 19.92
CA GLU A 22 38.30 -2.15 18.90
C GLU A 22 38.01 -0.71 19.35
N ARG A 23 37.61 -0.52 20.62
CA ARG A 23 37.36 0.81 21.17
C ARG A 23 38.59 1.71 21.13
N GLU A 24 39.78 1.15 21.37
CA GLU A 24 41.02 1.90 21.32
C GLU A 24 41.36 2.34 19.89
N SER A 25 41.24 1.44 18.91
CA SER A 25 41.48 1.77 17.49
C SER A 25 40.48 2.79 16.95
N LEU A 26 39.24 2.81 17.48
CA LEU A 26 38.19 3.76 17.12
C LEU A 26 38.13 5.01 18.02
N ALA A 27 39.08 5.20 18.94
CA ALA A 27 39.10 6.38 19.82
C ALA A 27 39.17 7.70 19.05
N GLY A 28 39.85 7.71 17.89
CA GLY A 28 39.90 8.86 16.99
C GLY A 28 38.53 9.20 16.38
N LEU A 29 37.73 8.20 16.01
CA LEU A 29 36.37 8.41 15.49
C LEU A 29 35.47 8.95 16.60
N LEU A 30 35.54 8.38 17.80
CA LEU A 30 34.76 8.87 18.95
C LEU A 30 35.09 10.34 19.26
N SER A 31 36.38 10.70 19.21
CA SER A 31 36.82 12.08 19.39
C SER A 31 36.32 13.01 18.28
N LEU A 32 36.33 12.54 17.02
CA LEU A 32 35.75 13.29 15.89
C LEU A 32 34.26 13.54 16.09
N LEU A 33 33.53 12.54 16.62
CA LEU A 33 32.11 12.65 16.96
C LEU A 33 31.82 13.54 18.19
N ASP A 34 32.83 13.88 18.99
CA ASP A 34 32.72 14.86 20.08
C ASP A 34 33.05 16.29 19.60
N GLY A 35 33.71 16.41 18.45
CA GLY A 35 34.15 17.68 17.86
C GLY A 35 33.03 18.49 17.19
N PRO A 36 33.32 19.71 16.71
CA PRO A 36 32.33 20.57 16.06
C PRO A 36 32.11 20.24 14.58
N ASP A 37 33.08 19.62 13.90
CA ASP A 37 33.07 19.41 12.45
C ASP A 37 32.19 18.22 12.01
N ASP A 38 31.64 18.26 10.80
CA ASP A 38 30.78 17.18 10.30
C ASP A 38 31.62 15.96 9.91
N PRO A 39 31.52 14.82 10.62
CA PRO A 39 32.28 13.61 10.30
C PRO A 39 31.92 13.00 8.93
N ALA A 40 30.78 13.36 8.33
CA ALA A 40 30.34 12.86 7.01
C ALA A 40 30.86 13.72 5.85
N ASP A 41 31.42 14.91 6.12
CA ASP A 41 31.94 15.79 5.07
C ASP A 41 33.38 15.39 4.71
N ARG A 42 33.63 15.12 3.42
CA ARG A 42 34.97 14.83 2.90
C ARG A 42 35.98 15.96 3.10
N ALA A 43 35.51 17.19 3.33
CA ALA A 43 36.36 18.33 3.67
C ALA A 43 36.85 18.30 5.13
N THR A 44 36.26 17.45 5.98
CA THR A 44 36.65 17.32 7.38
C THR A 44 37.99 16.60 7.50
N LEU A 45 38.94 17.29 8.12
CA LEU A 45 40.32 16.85 8.36
C LEU A 45 40.60 16.83 9.86
N PRO A 46 41.47 15.92 10.36
CA PRO A 46 42.32 15.00 9.60
C PRO A 46 41.64 13.67 9.22
N ALA A 47 40.35 13.51 9.47
CA ALA A 47 39.63 12.27 9.16
C ALA A 47 38.12 12.50 8.99
N HIS A 48 37.49 11.62 8.22
CA HIS A 48 36.04 11.59 8.01
C HIS A 48 35.55 10.16 7.73
N VAL A 49 34.23 9.99 7.61
CA VAL A 49 33.56 8.71 7.45
C VAL A 49 33.36 8.38 5.96
N THR A 50 33.59 7.11 5.62
CA THR A 50 33.24 6.51 4.32
C THR A 50 32.43 5.23 4.55
N CYS A 51 31.81 4.72 3.50
CA CYS A 51 30.99 3.51 3.57
C CYS A 51 31.32 2.55 2.41
N SER A 52 31.35 1.26 2.71
CA SER A 52 31.66 0.21 1.73
C SER A 52 30.65 -0.94 1.78
N ALA A 53 30.40 -1.55 0.64
CA ALA A 53 29.53 -2.71 0.47
C ALA A 53 30.34 -4.00 0.26
N VAL A 54 30.15 -4.95 1.16
CA VAL A 54 30.72 -6.30 1.11
C VAL A 54 29.64 -7.24 0.55
N VAL A 55 29.65 -7.46 -0.76
CA VAL A 55 28.67 -8.33 -1.42
C VAL A 55 29.20 -9.75 -1.50
N VAL A 56 28.43 -10.71 -0.97
CA VAL A 56 28.76 -12.14 -0.91
C VAL A 56 27.79 -12.91 -1.82
N ASP A 57 28.33 -13.76 -2.71
CA ASP A 57 27.52 -14.61 -3.59
C ASP A 57 27.15 -15.96 -2.98
N ARG A 58 26.34 -16.76 -3.69
CA ARG A 58 25.93 -18.12 -3.29
C ARG A 58 27.09 -19.11 -3.09
N ARG A 59 28.30 -18.76 -3.55
CA ARG A 59 29.52 -19.58 -3.46
C ARG A 59 30.46 -19.07 -2.37
N CYS A 60 29.99 -18.17 -1.50
CA CYS A 60 30.76 -17.54 -0.44
C CYS A 60 32.02 -16.81 -1.00
N ARG A 61 31.85 -16.09 -2.10
CA ARG A 61 32.86 -15.19 -2.65
C ARG A 61 32.43 -13.74 -2.45
N VAL A 62 33.39 -12.86 -2.16
CA VAL A 62 33.21 -11.42 -1.94
C VAL A 62 33.64 -10.65 -3.17
N LEU A 63 32.77 -9.76 -3.65
CA LEU A 63 33.09 -8.84 -4.73
C LEU A 63 34.17 -7.84 -4.29
N HIS A 64 35.25 -7.78 -5.06
CA HIS A 64 36.28 -6.74 -4.95
C HIS A 64 36.40 -6.01 -6.29
N ILE A 65 36.63 -4.71 -6.23
CA ILE A 65 36.94 -3.83 -7.35
C ILE A 65 38.40 -3.41 -7.30
N ARG A 66 38.99 -3.15 -8.47
CA ARG A 66 40.33 -2.59 -8.62
C ARG A 66 40.23 -1.08 -8.71
N HIS A 67 40.43 -0.41 -7.58
CA HIS A 67 40.25 1.03 -7.48
C HIS A 67 41.46 1.78 -8.06
N ARG A 68 41.23 2.60 -9.08
CA ARG A 68 42.26 3.37 -9.79
C ARG A 68 42.91 4.40 -8.90
N ALA A 69 42.10 5.03 -8.04
CA ALA A 69 42.61 6.08 -7.18
C ALA A 69 43.54 5.50 -6.11
N SER A 70 43.36 4.26 -5.67
CA SER A 70 44.17 3.63 -4.61
C SER A 70 45.30 2.78 -5.18
N ASP A 71 46.03 3.29 -6.18
CA ASP A 71 47.14 2.60 -6.85
C ASP A 71 46.82 1.16 -7.33
N GLY A 72 45.56 0.90 -7.70
CA GLY A 72 45.12 -0.40 -8.19
C GLY A 72 44.93 -1.47 -7.11
N LEU A 73 44.79 -1.06 -5.83
CA LEU A 73 44.39 -1.96 -4.73
C LEU A 73 43.04 -2.61 -5.02
N MET A 74 42.90 -3.86 -4.55
CA MET A 74 41.64 -4.60 -4.60
C MET A 74 40.87 -4.35 -3.31
N LEU A 75 39.76 -3.62 -3.41
CA LEU A 75 38.92 -3.19 -2.30
C LEU A 75 37.47 -3.62 -2.53
N THR A 76 36.66 -3.60 -1.49
CA THR A 76 35.20 -3.68 -1.66
C THR A 76 34.69 -2.36 -2.25
N PRO A 77 33.60 -2.38 -3.05
CA PRO A 77 32.97 -1.14 -3.51
C PRO A 77 32.64 -0.20 -2.36
N GLY A 78 32.90 1.10 -2.49
CA GLY A 78 32.72 2.05 -1.40
C GLY A 78 33.35 3.42 -1.62
N GLY A 79 32.84 4.40 -0.88
CA GLY A 79 33.21 5.79 -1.07
C GLY A 79 32.65 6.73 0.00
N HIS A 80 32.60 8.01 -0.33
CA HIS A 80 32.21 9.07 0.61
C HIS A 80 30.69 9.09 0.79
N THR A 81 30.21 9.67 1.89
CA THR A 81 28.78 9.94 2.04
C THR A 81 28.37 11.19 1.26
N GLU A 82 27.16 11.19 0.73
CA GLU A 82 26.56 12.32 0.00
C GLU A 82 25.38 12.94 0.76
N PRO A 83 25.01 14.22 0.48
CA PRO A 83 23.87 14.89 1.13
C PRO A 83 22.53 14.16 0.97
N GLY A 84 22.38 13.34 -0.08
CA GLY A 84 21.18 12.52 -0.33
C GLY A 84 21.09 11.25 0.52
N ASP A 85 22.20 10.81 1.13
CA ASP A 85 22.25 9.57 1.89
C ASP A 85 21.48 9.70 3.20
N ARG A 86 20.49 8.82 3.37
CA ARG A 86 19.63 8.79 4.56
C ARG A 86 20.21 7.96 5.70
N SER A 87 21.21 7.12 5.42
CA SER A 87 21.95 6.30 6.38
C SER A 87 23.30 5.88 5.78
N LEU A 88 24.22 5.41 6.63
CA LEU A 88 25.53 4.92 6.19
C LEU A 88 25.40 3.67 5.31
N LEU A 89 24.41 2.83 5.59
CA LEU A 89 24.09 1.65 4.77
C LEU A 89 23.62 2.04 3.37
N VAL A 90 22.80 3.10 3.26
CA VAL A 90 22.34 3.62 1.96
C VAL A 90 23.51 4.21 1.16
N ALA A 91 24.46 4.86 1.82
CA ALA A 91 25.69 5.32 1.15
C ALA A 91 26.49 4.13 0.56
N ALA A 92 26.67 3.04 1.33
CA ALA A 92 27.32 1.83 0.82
C ALA A 92 26.58 1.21 -0.38
N LEU A 93 25.25 1.18 -0.36
CA LEU A 93 24.44 0.68 -1.48
C LEU A 93 24.51 1.57 -2.72
N ARG A 94 24.62 2.89 -2.54
CA ARG A 94 24.82 3.86 -3.63
C ARG A 94 26.16 3.61 -4.31
N GLU A 95 27.24 3.56 -3.53
CA GLU A 95 28.60 3.30 -4.04
C GLU A 95 28.68 1.94 -4.75
N LEU A 96 28.06 0.89 -4.19
CA LEU A 96 27.93 -0.40 -4.87
C LEU A 96 27.28 -0.26 -6.25
N SER A 97 26.19 0.49 -6.34
CA SER A 97 25.47 0.67 -7.60
C SER A 97 26.27 1.50 -8.61
N GLU A 98 26.94 2.56 -8.17
CA GLU A 98 27.73 3.43 -9.03
C GLU A 98 28.96 2.72 -9.58
N GLU A 99 29.74 2.07 -8.72
CA GLU A 99 31.02 1.47 -9.10
C GLU A 99 30.89 0.14 -9.86
N THR A 100 29.76 -0.57 -9.69
CA THR A 100 29.60 -1.95 -10.20
C THR A 100 28.34 -2.20 -11.03
N GLY A 101 27.36 -1.29 -10.98
CA GLY A 101 26.05 -1.46 -11.60
C GLY A 101 25.12 -2.41 -10.84
N ILE A 102 25.51 -2.95 -9.68
CA ILE A 102 24.64 -3.80 -8.85
C ILE A 102 23.61 -2.92 -8.14
N ALA A 103 22.35 -3.02 -8.58
CA ALA A 103 21.26 -2.28 -7.95
C ALA A 103 20.97 -2.78 -6.53
N PRO A 104 20.46 -1.92 -5.62
CA PRO A 104 20.07 -2.31 -4.27
C PRO A 104 19.12 -3.53 -4.23
N GLY A 105 18.17 -3.62 -5.17
CA GLY A 105 17.23 -4.75 -5.27
C GLY A 105 17.84 -6.11 -5.69
N ALA A 106 19.13 -6.12 -6.02
CA ALA A 106 19.91 -7.34 -6.32
C ALA A 106 20.64 -7.89 -5.09
N VAL A 107 20.53 -7.22 -3.92
CA VAL A 107 21.15 -7.66 -2.68
C VAL A 107 20.16 -7.71 -1.51
N SER A 108 20.50 -8.52 -0.51
CA SER A 108 19.75 -8.71 0.73
C SER A 108 20.66 -8.53 1.93
N LEU A 109 20.14 -7.98 3.02
CA LEU A 109 20.87 -7.94 4.29
C LEU A 109 21.13 -9.37 4.80
N THR A 110 22.28 -9.55 5.43
CA THR A 110 22.61 -10.82 6.10
C THR A 110 21.97 -10.86 7.49
N ARG A 111 21.55 -12.04 7.97
CA ARG A 111 20.99 -12.18 9.32
C ARG A 111 21.99 -11.85 10.42
N GLN A 112 23.26 -12.12 10.18
CA GLN A 112 24.37 -11.97 11.12
C GLN A 112 24.63 -10.50 11.45
N PHE A 113 24.43 -9.62 10.47
CA PHE A 113 24.77 -8.20 10.58
C PHE A 113 23.55 -7.28 10.48
N LEU A 114 22.49 -7.72 9.79
CA LEU A 114 21.31 -6.92 9.45
C LEU A 114 21.75 -5.55 8.92
N GLY A 115 21.20 -4.46 9.44
CA GLY A 115 21.59 -3.08 9.09
C GLY A 115 22.84 -2.56 9.82
N SER A 116 23.59 -3.39 10.54
CA SER A 116 24.81 -2.98 11.26
C SER A 116 26.08 -3.27 10.45
N PRO A 117 27.12 -2.43 10.55
CA PRO A 117 28.39 -2.69 9.87
C PRO A 117 29.06 -3.96 10.43
N ALA A 118 29.70 -4.74 9.57
CA ALA A 118 30.51 -5.89 9.99
C ALA A 118 31.92 -5.48 10.41
N ASP A 119 32.44 -4.38 9.88
CA ASP A 119 33.79 -3.86 10.15
C ASP A 119 33.74 -2.33 10.09
N ILE A 120 34.51 -1.67 10.96
CA ILE A 120 34.84 -0.25 10.83
C ILE A 120 36.36 -0.16 10.68
N ASP A 121 36.80 0.01 9.44
CA ASP A 121 38.22 0.03 9.10
C ASP A 121 38.80 1.43 9.22
N VAL A 122 40.02 1.52 9.71
CA VAL A 122 40.76 2.78 9.83
C VAL A 122 41.97 2.70 8.93
N HIS A 123 42.00 3.51 7.88
CA HIS A 123 43.13 3.53 6.95
C HIS A 123 43.51 4.95 6.54
N ASP A 124 44.81 5.12 6.27
CA ASP A 124 45.37 6.38 5.78
C ASP A 124 45.14 6.52 4.27
N ILE A 125 44.87 7.75 3.85
CA ILE A 125 44.78 8.18 2.47
C ILE A 125 45.95 9.11 2.19
N ASP A 126 46.74 8.75 1.19
CA ASP A 126 47.87 9.55 0.75
C ASP A 126 47.43 10.92 0.25
N ALA A 127 48.25 11.93 0.49
CA ALA A 127 48.01 13.26 -0.05
C ALA A 127 47.97 13.22 -1.59
N ARG A 128 46.99 13.91 -2.17
CA ARG A 128 46.93 14.15 -3.62
C ARG A 128 47.07 15.64 -3.89
N PRO A 129 48.31 16.16 -3.98
CA PRO A 129 48.56 17.57 -4.26
C PRO A 129 47.85 18.08 -5.51
N ALA A 130 47.73 17.24 -6.55
CA ALA A 130 47.05 17.57 -7.81
C ALA A 130 45.54 17.85 -7.64
N LYS A 131 44.91 17.31 -6.58
CA LYS A 131 43.49 17.56 -6.23
C LYS A 131 43.34 18.48 -5.02
N GLY A 132 44.43 19.00 -4.47
CA GLY A 132 44.43 19.82 -3.25
C GLY A 132 44.11 19.04 -1.97
N GLU A 133 44.13 17.71 -2.02
CA GLU A 133 43.78 16.85 -0.88
C GLU A 133 45.02 16.54 -0.04
N ARG A 134 44.96 16.85 1.25
CA ARG A 134 46.02 16.52 2.22
C ARG A 134 45.90 15.06 2.63
N ALA A 135 46.97 14.49 3.17
CA ALA A 135 46.89 13.17 3.79
C ALA A 135 45.88 13.20 4.95
N HIS A 136 45.03 12.20 5.01
CA HIS A 136 43.93 12.10 5.97
C HIS A 136 43.59 10.64 6.23
N ARG A 137 42.63 10.38 7.11
CA ARG A 137 42.14 9.02 7.40
C ARG A 137 40.68 8.86 7.06
N HIS A 138 40.34 7.66 6.61
CA HIS A 138 38.95 7.22 6.54
C HIS A 138 38.60 6.33 7.72
N TYR A 139 37.39 6.53 8.24
CA TYR A 139 36.68 5.54 9.06
C TYR A 139 35.62 4.88 8.19
N ASP A 140 35.96 3.72 7.63
CA ASP A 140 35.18 3.05 6.59
C ASP A 140 34.20 2.03 7.21
N PHE A 141 32.91 2.33 7.14
CA PHE A 141 31.84 1.47 7.65
C PHE A 141 31.45 0.44 6.58
N ARG A 142 31.73 -0.83 6.85
CA ARG A 142 31.54 -1.92 5.88
C ARG A 142 30.28 -2.73 6.17
N TYR A 143 29.32 -2.70 5.25
CA TYR A 143 28.05 -3.42 5.36
C TYR A 143 28.07 -4.68 4.52
N VAL A 144 27.50 -5.78 5.05
CA VAL A 144 27.56 -7.10 4.39
C VAL A 144 26.21 -7.48 3.84
N PHE A 145 26.20 -7.85 2.57
CA PHE A 145 25.01 -8.25 1.83
C PHE A 145 25.22 -9.61 1.15
N HIS A 146 24.15 -10.39 1.04
CA HIS A 146 24.09 -11.51 0.10
C HIS A 146 23.54 -11.04 -1.25
N LEU A 147 24.05 -11.58 -2.36
CA LEU A 147 23.35 -11.49 -3.64
C LEU A 147 21.99 -12.15 -3.51
N ALA A 148 20.95 -11.45 -3.94
CA ALA A 148 19.58 -11.92 -3.87
C ALA A 148 19.35 -13.08 -4.86
N ASP A 149 19.87 -12.94 -6.09
CA ASP A 149 19.75 -13.94 -7.14
C ASP A 149 20.86 -15.01 -7.04
N GLU A 150 20.67 -16.15 -7.71
CA GLU A 150 21.61 -17.27 -7.63
C GLU A 150 22.95 -16.98 -8.30
N GLU A 151 22.90 -16.33 -9.47
CA GLU A 151 24.06 -15.98 -10.26
C GLU A 151 24.41 -14.49 -10.10
N PRO A 152 25.69 -14.13 -10.03
CA PRO A 152 26.12 -12.75 -10.05
C PRO A 152 25.64 -12.02 -11.31
N PRO A 153 25.13 -10.77 -11.19
CA PRO A 153 24.75 -9.99 -12.34
C PRO A 153 26.00 -9.61 -13.18
N ALA A 154 25.78 -9.28 -14.44
CA ALA A 154 26.82 -8.66 -15.25
C ALA A 154 27.17 -7.29 -14.63
N LEU A 155 28.47 -7.07 -14.39
CA LEU A 155 28.97 -5.83 -13.81
C LEU A 155 29.12 -4.76 -14.88
N THR A 156 28.63 -3.56 -14.58
CA THR A 156 28.91 -2.34 -15.36
C THR A 156 29.80 -1.47 -14.49
N LEU A 157 31.11 -1.51 -14.76
CA LEU A 157 32.08 -0.80 -13.93
C LEU A 157 32.10 0.68 -14.29
N GLN A 158 32.24 1.54 -13.28
CA GLN A 158 32.50 2.96 -13.48
C GLN A 158 33.97 3.14 -13.90
N ASP A 159 34.20 3.33 -15.19
CA ASP A 159 35.55 3.35 -15.77
C ASP A 159 36.46 4.45 -15.18
N GLU A 160 35.88 5.54 -14.66
CA GLU A 160 36.62 6.64 -14.02
C GLU A 160 37.34 6.21 -12.73
N GLU A 161 36.73 5.31 -11.95
CA GLU A 161 37.21 4.95 -10.61
C GLU A 161 37.64 3.48 -10.52
N VAL A 162 37.04 2.62 -11.33
CA VAL A 162 37.23 1.17 -11.30
C VAL A 162 37.90 0.69 -12.59
N SER A 163 38.91 -0.19 -12.44
CA SER A 163 39.67 -0.75 -13.56
C SER A 163 39.51 -2.26 -13.73
N GLY A 164 38.69 -2.89 -12.89
CA GLY A 164 38.37 -4.31 -12.95
C GLY A 164 37.65 -4.77 -11.69
N ALA A 165 37.09 -5.97 -11.72
CA ALA A 165 36.41 -6.58 -10.59
C ALA A 165 36.72 -8.08 -10.50
N GLN A 166 36.70 -8.62 -9.28
CA GLN A 166 36.97 -10.02 -9.00
C GLN A 166 36.17 -10.51 -7.80
N TRP A 167 35.60 -11.71 -7.91
CA TRP A 167 34.99 -12.44 -6.80
C TRP A 167 36.07 -13.28 -6.10
N LEU A 168 36.37 -12.96 -4.85
CA LEU A 168 37.38 -13.66 -4.04
C LEU A 168 36.71 -14.55 -2.99
N PRO A 169 37.13 -15.82 -2.79
CA PRO A 169 36.66 -16.62 -1.65
C PRO A 169 36.82 -15.87 -0.33
N LEU A 170 35.96 -16.13 0.66
CA LEU A 170 36.05 -15.47 1.99
C LEU A 170 37.46 -15.54 2.59
N ALA A 171 38.16 -16.67 2.44
CA ALA A 171 39.52 -16.86 2.94
C ALA A 171 40.59 -15.99 2.23
N GLU A 172 40.28 -15.41 1.07
CA GLU A 172 41.16 -14.58 0.26
C GLU A 172 40.84 -13.09 0.32
N VAL A 173 39.78 -12.70 1.05
CA VAL A 173 39.43 -11.29 1.32
C VAL A 173 40.67 -10.56 1.84
N ARG A 174 41.05 -9.44 1.22
CA ARG A 174 42.37 -8.83 1.43
C ARG A 174 42.51 -8.16 2.80
N SER A 175 41.46 -7.49 3.28
CA SER A 175 41.42 -6.89 4.62
C SER A 175 41.44 -8.00 5.70
N PRO A 176 42.48 -8.05 6.56
CA PRO A 176 42.59 -9.11 7.58
C PRO A 176 41.49 -9.05 8.64
N THR A 177 41.08 -7.85 9.06
CA THR A 177 40.02 -7.63 10.05
C THR A 177 38.68 -8.07 9.50
N LEU A 178 38.32 -7.59 8.31
CA LEU A 178 37.10 -7.97 7.62
C LEU A 178 37.06 -9.48 7.36
N ARG A 179 38.14 -10.06 6.81
CA ARG A 179 38.23 -11.50 6.55
C ARG A 179 37.95 -12.32 7.81
N THR A 180 38.56 -11.95 8.93
CA THR A 180 38.37 -12.66 10.21
C THR A 180 36.92 -12.62 10.65
N LYS A 181 36.27 -11.45 10.57
CA LYS A 181 34.87 -11.26 10.97
C LYS A 181 33.90 -12.00 10.06
N LEU A 182 34.12 -11.98 8.74
CA LEU A 182 33.30 -12.72 7.78
C LEU A 182 33.40 -14.24 7.98
N LEU A 183 34.61 -14.77 8.23
CA LEU A 183 34.82 -16.19 8.53
C LEU A 183 34.16 -16.60 9.84
N GLN A 184 34.18 -15.74 10.87
CA GLN A 184 33.53 -15.99 12.15
C GLN A 184 32.00 -15.90 12.08
N ALA A 185 31.47 -15.07 11.18
CA ALA A 185 30.03 -14.89 11.01
C ALA A 185 29.33 -16.14 10.45
N GLY A 186 30.06 -17.05 9.80
CA GLY A 186 29.50 -18.29 9.26
C GLY A 186 28.53 -18.04 8.10
N LEU A 187 28.85 -17.08 7.23
CA LEU A 187 28.05 -16.77 6.03
C LEU A 187 28.03 -17.97 5.08
N ASP A 188 26.84 -18.38 4.65
CA ASP A 188 26.60 -19.49 3.73
C ASP A 188 26.23 -19.03 2.31
N GLY A 189 26.22 -17.71 2.09
CA GLY A 189 25.86 -17.10 0.81
C GLY A 189 24.36 -17.14 0.51
N GLN A 190 23.50 -17.58 1.43
CA GLN A 190 22.06 -17.71 1.19
C GLN A 190 21.29 -16.54 1.83
N PRO A 191 20.55 -15.74 1.05
CA PRO A 191 19.55 -14.84 1.61
C PRO A 191 18.49 -15.66 2.37
N GLU A 192 18.31 -15.38 3.65
CA GLU A 192 17.29 -16.02 4.49
C GLU A 192 16.30 -14.98 5.03
N PRO A 193 15.04 -15.37 5.29
CA PRO A 193 14.08 -14.44 5.87
C PRO A 193 14.50 -13.98 7.27
N VAL A 194 14.54 -12.65 7.45
CA VAL A 194 14.76 -12.00 8.74
C VAL A 194 13.55 -11.18 9.18
N ASN A 195 12.47 -11.25 8.41
CA ASN A 195 11.18 -10.62 8.69
C ASN A 195 10.08 -11.69 8.63
N ALA A 196 9.02 -11.49 9.39
CA ALA A 196 7.87 -12.37 9.39
C ALA A 196 6.54 -11.60 9.42
N SER A 197 5.57 -12.07 8.64
CA SER A 197 4.23 -11.47 8.55
C SER A 197 3.14 -12.53 8.62
N ALA A 198 1.92 -12.14 8.98
CA ALA A 198 0.80 -13.07 9.10
C ALA A 198 -0.37 -12.74 8.15
N ILE A 199 -0.77 -13.72 7.35
CA ILE A 199 -2.11 -13.80 6.77
C ILE A 199 -3.04 -14.31 7.87
N ILE A 200 -3.94 -13.44 8.34
CA ILE A 200 -4.94 -13.80 9.33
C ILE A 200 -6.31 -13.80 8.66
N HIS A 201 -7.01 -14.93 8.72
CA HIS A 201 -8.31 -15.09 8.08
C HIS A 201 -9.35 -15.69 9.04
N ASP A 202 -10.64 -15.41 8.82
CA ASP A 202 -11.72 -15.92 9.68
C ASP A 202 -12.27 -17.29 9.23
N GLY A 203 -11.83 -17.78 8.08
CA GLY A 203 -12.34 -18.97 7.41
C GLY A 203 -13.75 -18.80 6.81
N LYS A 204 -14.21 -17.55 6.64
CA LYS A 204 -15.44 -17.16 5.94
C LYS A 204 -15.13 -16.19 4.78
N GLY A 205 -13.91 -16.26 4.25
CA GLY A 205 -13.44 -15.42 3.14
C GLY A 205 -13.08 -13.99 3.51
N ARG A 206 -12.84 -13.68 4.81
CA ARG A 206 -12.34 -12.36 5.23
C ARG A 206 -10.92 -12.46 5.76
N TYR A 207 -10.14 -11.42 5.49
CA TYR A 207 -8.75 -11.25 5.89
C TYR A 207 -8.62 -10.05 6.83
N LEU A 208 -7.83 -10.21 7.89
CA LEU A 208 -7.54 -9.15 8.85
C LEU A 208 -6.37 -8.34 8.31
N LEU A 209 -6.60 -7.09 7.96
CA LEU A 209 -5.57 -6.19 7.41
C LEU A 209 -5.42 -4.96 8.30
N HIS A 210 -4.20 -4.46 8.41
CA HIS A 210 -3.92 -3.18 9.08
C HIS A 210 -3.72 -2.06 8.06
N LEU A 211 -4.15 -0.84 8.38
CA LEU A 211 -3.85 0.36 7.62
C LEU A 211 -2.69 1.09 8.30
N ARG A 212 -1.57 1.22 7.59
CA ARG A 212 -0.38 1.91 8.11
C ARG A 212 -0.55 3.42 8.09
N ASP A 213 0.11 4.11 9.02
CA ASP A 213 0.02 5.57 9.18
C ASP A 213 0.73 6.30 8.03
N ALA A 214 -0.05 6.95 7.17
CA ALA A 214 0.43 7.72 6.03
C ALA A 214 1.34 8.91 6.43
N ASN A 215 1.24 9.40 7.67
CA ASN A 215 2.02 10.56 8.13
C ASN A 215 3.43 10.19 8.59
N LYS A 216 3.79 8.90 8.59
CA LYS A 216 5.12 8.43 8.96
C LYS A 216 5.85 7.93 7.71
N PRO A 217 6.39 8.81 6.84
CA PRO A 217 7.01 8.39 5.56
C PRO A 217 8.26 7.51 5.72
N TRP A 218 8.78 7.35 6.94
CA TRP A 218 9.90 6.47 7.25
C TRP A 218 9.49 5.03 7.59
N ILE A 219 8.20 4.73 7.78
CA ILE A 219 7.75 3.35 7.97
C ILE A 219 7.56 2.66 6.62
N TRP A 220 7.73 1.34 6.61
CA TRP A 220 7.49 0.52 5.44
C TRP A 220 6.00 0.59 5.05
N GLU A 221 5.70 0.75 3.76
CA GLU A 221 4.34 0.74 3.21
C GLU A 221 3.41 1.79 3.85
N SER A 222 3.95 2.96 4.19
CA SER A 222 3.19 4.10 4.71
C SER A 222 1.91 4.37 3.90
N GLY A 223 0.76 4.45 4.58
CA GLY A 223 -0.55 4.69 3.98
C GLY A 223 -1.18 3.50 3.23
N CYS A 224 -0.54 2.33 3.24
CA CYS A 224 -1.07 1.12 2.62
C CYS A 224 -1.79 0.22 3.63
N TRP A 225 -2.73 -0.56 3.11
CA TRP A 225 -3.28 -1.73 3.75
C TRP A 225 -2.33 -2.91 3.56
N SER A 226 -1.93 -3.56 4.66
CA SER A 226 -0.96 -4.64 4.63
C SER A 226 -1.17 -5.65 5.76
N LEU A 227 -0.31 -6.67 5.78
CA LEU A 227 -0.28 -7.70 6.82
C LEU A 227 0.38 -7.15 8.08
N LEU A 228 -0.06 -7.64 9.23
CA LEU A 228 0.65 -7.44 10.50
C LEU A 228 1.95 -8.25 10.50
N GLY A 229 3.01 -7.69 11.07
CA GLY A 229 4.32 -8.35 11.18
C GLY A 229 5.49 -7.37 11.14
N GLY A 230 6.70 -7.91 11.34
CA GLY A 230 7.89 -7.10 11.52
C GLY A 230 9.19 -7.88 11.45
N GLY A 231 10.26 -7.26 11.93
CA GLY A 231 11.63 -7.74 11.81
C GLY A 231 12.06 -8.61 12.97
N TRP A 232 13.05 -9.47 12.72
CA TRP A 232 13.70 -10.28 13.74
C TRP A 232 14.38 -9.40 14.80
N GLU A 233 14.17 -9.74 16.07
CA GLU A 233 14.86 -9.12 17.20
C GLU A 233 15.73 -10.13 17.97
N PRO A 234 16.77 -9.70 18.72
CA PRO A 234 17.69 -10.61 19.41
C PRO A 234 17.04 -11.62 20.36
N GLN A 235 15.86 -11.33 20.91
CA GLN A 235 15.09 -12.23 21.76
C GLN A 235 14.33 -13.32 21.00
N ASP A 236 14.14 -13.15 19.69
CA ASP A 236 13.42 -14.10 18.86
C ASP A 236 14.28 -15.36 18.67
N ARG A 237 13.65 -16.54 18.78
CA ARG A 237 14.34 -17.83 18.55
C ARG A 237 14.00 -18.44 17.20
N THR A 238 12.85 -18.07 16.65
CA THR A 238 12.35 -18.51 15.35
C THR A 238 11.54 -17.38 14.70
N LEU A 239 11.35 -17.42 13.38
CA LEU A 239 10.46 -16.47 12.68
C LEU A 239 9.00 -16.60 13.12
N LEU A 240 8.62 -17.75 13.67
CA LEU A 240 7.32 -17.94 14.31
C LEU A 240 7.22 -17.13 15.61
N ASP A 241 8.32 -17.02 16.37
CA ASP A 241 8.37 -16.18 17.56
C ASP A 241 8.33 -14.70 17.17
N THR A 242 9.06 -14.31 16.11
CA THR A 242 9.01 -12.95 15.54
C THR A 242 7.58 -12.55 15.21
N VAL A 243 6.86 -13.30 14.36
CA VAL A 243 5.49 -12.91 14.00
C VAL A 243 4.53 -12.93 15.20
N ARG A 244 4.72 -13.84 16.16
CA ARG A 244 3.89 -13.87 17.38
C ARG A 244 4.14 -12.66 18.28
N ARG A 245 5.38 -12.20 18.38
CA ARG A 245 5.74 -10.99 19.12
C ARG A 245 5.11 -9.78 18.45
N GLU A 246 5.31 -9.62 17.15
CA GLU A 246 4.78 -8.50 16.36
C GLU A 246 3.25 -8.40 16.46
N LEU A 247 2.52 -9.52 16.31
CA LEU A 247 1.06 -9.53 16.48
C LEU A 247 0.61 -9.07 17.87
N ARG A 248 1.35 -9.41 18.93
CA ARG A 248 1.05 -8.97 20.30
C ARG A 248 1.41 -7.51 20.52
N GLU A 249 2.56 -7.07 20.02
CA GLU A 249 3.03 -5.70 20.18
C GLU A 249 2.14 -4.73 19.43
N GLU A 250 1.80 -5.03 18.17
CA GLU A 250 1.00 -4.15 17.31
C GLU A 250 -0.49 -4.11 17.68
N ALA A 251 -1.07 -5.26 18.08
CA ALA A 251 -2.53 -5.41 18.17
C ALA A 251 -3.05 -6.22 19.38
N ASP A 252 -2.19 -6.57 20.34
CA ASP A 252 -2.49 -7.54 21.43
C ASP A 252 -3.13 -8.84 20.91
N LEU A 253 -2.71 -9.27 19.71
CA LEU A 253 -3.33 -10.35 18.99
C LEU A 253 -2.58 -11.67 19.18
N ALA A 254 -3.27 -12.68 19.72
CA ALA A 254 -2.76 -14.04 19.85
C ALA A 254 -3.43 -15.00 18.86
N VAL A 255 -2.66 -15.55 17.91
CA VAL A 255 -3.12 -16.55 16.95
C VAL A 255 -2.41 -17.88 17.21
N ALA A 256 -3.14 -18.87 17.73
CA ALA A 256 -2.55 -20.13 18.21
C ALA A 256 -2.02 -21.03 17.07
N GLY A 257 -2.68 -21.04 15.92
CA GLY A 257 -2.45 -21.98 14.81
C GLY A 257 -1.69 -21.41 13.63
N LEU A 258 -0.73 -20.50 13.84
CA LEU A 258 0.10 -19.97 12.75
C LEU A 258 0.99 -21.08 12.16
N VAL A 259 0.92 -21.24 10.84
CA VAL A 259 1.74 -22.19 10.07
C VAL A 259 2.50 -21.46 8.96
N PRO A 260 3.75 -21.85 8.63
CA PRO A 260 4.45 -21.29 7.48
C PRO A 260 3.63 -21.47 6.20
N TYR A 261 3.50 -20.41 5.41
CA TYR A 261 2.74 -20.41 4.18
C TYR A 261 3.63 -20.22 2.95
N ALA A 262 4.37 -19.11 2.89
CA ALA A 262 5.23 -18.77 1.76
C ALA A 262 6.40 -17.89 2.21
N VAL A 263 7.42 -17.74 1.35
CA VAL A 263 8.44 -16.69 1.48
C VAL A 263 8.21 -15.69 0.35
N GLU A 264 7.89 -14.46 0.72
CA GLU A 264 7.70 -13.36 -0.23
C GLU A 264 8.93 -12.48 -0.28
N HIS A 265 9.24 -11.95 -1.46
CA HIS A 265 10.33 -11.01 -1.65
C HIS A 265 9.76 -9.62 -1.86
N VAL A 266 10.08 -8.71 -0.94
CA VAL A 266 9.62 -7.33 -0.96
C VAL A 266 10.80 -6.37 -0.98
N THR A 267 10.56 -5.13 -1.38
CA THR A 267 11.60 -4.08 -1.41
C THR A 267 11.61 -3.35 -0.07
N GLY A 268 12.75 -3.39 0.63
CA GLY A 268 12.97 -2.68 1.89
C GLY A 268 13.03 -1.16 1.70
N THR A 269 13.02 -0.42 2.82
CA THR A 269 13.09 1.06 2.80
C THR A 269 14.41 1.61 2.27
N ASP A 270 15.46 0.79 2.28
CA ASP A 270 16.80 1.04 1.73
C ASP A 270 16.94 0.58 0.27
N GLY A 271 15.89 0.00 -0.31
CA GLY A 271 15.87 -0.53 -1.68
C GLY A 271 16.38 -1.97 -1.80
N THR A 272 16.82 -2.60 -0.71
CA THR A 272 17.28 -3.99 -0.72
C THR A 272 16.12 -4.96 -0.93
N ARG A 273 16.42 -6.17 -1.45
CA ARG A 273 15.44 -7.26 -1.50
C ARG A 273 15.38 -7.92 -0.13
N VAL A 274 14.19 -7.94 0.47
CA VAL A 274 13.96 -8.52 1.79
C VAL A 274 13.08 -9.76 1.64
N PRO A 275 13.61 -10.97 1.92
CA PRO A 275 12.79 -12.16 2.07
C PRO A 275 11.99 -12.09 3.38
N VAL A 276 10.68 -12.29 3.30
CA VAL A 276 9.74 -12.27 4.42
C VAL A 276 9.06 -13.63 4.52
N GLN A 277 9.17 -14.27 5.68
CA GLN A 277 8.42 -15.48 5.96
C GLN A 277 6.96 -15.13 6.28
N VAL A 278 6.05 -15.53 5.41
CA VAL A 278 4.62 -15.38 5.63
C VAL A 278 4.08 -16.60 6.35
N PHE A 279 3.35 -16.38 7.43
CA PHE A 279 2.57 -17.38 8.15
C PHE A 279 1.09 -17.21 7.83
N SER A 280 0.32 -18.29 7.85
CA SER A 280 -1.14 -18.23 7.78
C SER A 280 -1.75 -18.75 9.08
N GLY A 281 -2.82 -18.12 9.54
CA GLY A 281 -3.52 -18.54 10.75
C GLY A 281 -4.97 -18.08 10.79
N ARG A 282 -5.78 -18.84 11.52
CA ARG A 282 -7.20 -18.55 11.70
C ARG A 282 -7.45 -17.76 12.98
N TRP A 283 -8.20 -16.67 12.86
CA TRP A 283 -8.73 -15.90 14.00
C TRP A 283 -10.10 -15.33 13.62
N ASN A 284 -11.07 -15.36 14.53
CA ASN A 284 -12.47 -14.99 14.25
C ASN A 284 -13.04 -13.98 15.25
N GLY A 285 -12.17 -13.24 15.94
CA GLY A 285 -12.58 -12.19 16.87
C GLY A 285 -13.02 -10.90 16.17
N ASP A 286 -13.27 -9.88 16.98
CA ASP A 286 -13.68 -8.55 16.55
C ASP A 286 -12.46 -7.63 16.38
N PRO A 287 -12.13 -7.16 15.16
CA PRO A 287 -11.02 -6.25 14.93
C PRO A 287 -11.19 -4.91 15.66
N ALA A 288 -12.43 -4.46 15.87
CA ALA A 288 -12.71 -3.19 16.54
C ALA A 288 -12.37 -3.22 18.04
N ALA A 289 -12.18 -4.41 18.62
CA ALA A 289 -11.77 -4.59 20.00
C ALA A 289 -10.24 -4.70 20.17
N LEU A 290 -9.46 -4.75 19.08
CA LEU A 290 -8.01 -4.86 19.16
C LEU A 290 -7.40 -3.49 19.47
N PRO A 291 -6.61 -3.36 20.55
CA PRO A 291 -5.87 -2.14 20.83
C PRO A 291 -4.70 -2.03 19.85
N LEU A 292 -4.66 -0.98 19.05
CA LEU A 292 -3.55 -0.73 18.12
C LEU A 292 -2.53 0.20 18.75
N THR A 293 -1.30 -0.27 18.85
CA THR A 293 -0.14 0.53 19.25
C THR A 293 0.53 1.16 18.03
N GLU A 294 0.44 0.49 16.87
CA GLU A 294 0.92 0.96 15.57
C GLU A 294 -0.18 0.84 14.50
N GLY A 295 -0.20 1.78 13.55
CA GLY A 295 -1.21 1.86 12.48
C GLY A 295 -2.40 2.74 12.83
N VAL A 296 -3.34 2.81 11.88
CA VAL A 296 -4.55 3.67 11.95
C VAL A 296 -5.78 2.84 12.28
N MET A 297 -5.90 1.66 11.67
CA MET A 297 -7.03 0.76 11.87
C MET A 297 -6.67 -0.66 11.49
N VAL A 298 -7.41 -1.62 12.05
CA VAL A 298 -7.41 -3.02 11.61
C VAL A 298 -8.85 -3.40 11.29
N ALA A 299 -9.07 -4.10 10.18
CA ALA A 299 -10.40 -4.43 9.71
C ALA A 299 -10.46 -5.79 9.02
N TRP A 300 -11.65 -6.40 9.05
CA TRP A 300 -11.98 -7.53 8.20
C TRP A 300 -12.29 -7.06 6.78
N VAL A 301 -11.56 -7.61 5.81
CA VAL A 301 -11.66 -7.23 4.40
C VAL A 301 -11.86 -8.48 3.55
N ARG A 302 -12.78 -8.41 2.57
CA ARG A 302 -12.95 -9.48 1.58
C ARG A 302 -12.09 -9.24 0.34
N PRO A 303 -11.64 -10.30 -0.37
CA PRO A 303 -10.86 -10.17 -1.59
C PRO A 303 -11.46 -9.24 -2.65
N GLU A 304 -12.79 -9.20 -2.79
CA GLU A 304 -13.46 -8.32 -3.75
C GLU A 304 -13.22 -6.81 -3.49
N LYS A 305 -12.73 -6.44 -2.31
CA LYS A 305 -12.39 -5.05 -1.95
C LYS A 305 -10.94 -4.69 -2.29
N PHE A 306 -10.03 -5.66 -2.40
CA PHE A 306 -8.61 -5.41 -2.65
C PHE A 306 -8.33 -4.48 -3.85
N PRO A 307 -9.05 -4.56 -4.99
CA PRO A 307 -8.80 -3.66 -6.12
C PRO A 307 -9.07 -2.18 -5.84
N TYR A 308 -9.81 -1.86 -4.78
CA TYR A 308 -10.23 -0.50 -4.43
C TYR A 308 -9.47 0.06 -3.22
N MET A 309 -8.46 -0.66 -2.74
CA MET A 309 -7.69 -0.32 -1.56
C MET A 309 -6.28 0.10 -1.94
N THR A 310 -5.72 1.06 -1.22
CA THR A 310 -4.29 1.37 -1.30
C THR A 310 -3.52 0.23 -0.68
N MET A 311 -2.93 -0.65 -1.49
CA MET A 311 -2.15 -1.81 -1.05
C MET A 311 -1.05 -2.11 -2.06
N LEU A 312 0.04 -2.73 -1.62
CA LEU A 312 1.06 -3.17 -2.55
C LEU A 312 0.52 -4.28 -3.49
N PRO A 313 0.89 -4.26 -4.78
CA PRO A 313 0.52 -5.32 -5.72
C PRO A 313 0.95 -6.72 -5.27
N SER A 314 2.13 -6.84 -4.63
CA SER A 314 2.64 -8.10 -4.08
C SER A 314 1.75 -8.63 -2.96
N THR A 315 1.41 -7.78 -1.97
CA THR A 315 0.51 -8.12 -0.87
C THR A 315 -0.87 -8.53 -1.37
N ARG A 316 -1.39 -7.81 -2.37
CA ARG A 316 -2.65 -8.18 -3.04
C ARG A 316 -2.58 -9.56 -3.68
N ALA A 317 -1.56 -9.80 -4.50
CA ALA A 317 -1.38 -11.08 -5.19
C ALA A 317 -1.20 -12.25 -4.22
N LEU A 318 -0.48 -12.04 -3.12
CA LEU A 318 -0.33 -12.99 -2.02
C LEU A 318 -1.68 -13.39 -1.41
N LEU A 319 -2.52 -12.40 -1.08
CA LEU A 319 -3.83 -12.63 -0.47
C LEU A 319 -4.83 -13.27 -1.44
N GLU A 320 -4.82 -12.85 -2.72
CA GLU A 320 -5.64 -13.45 -3.77
C GLU A 320 -5.27 -14.92 -4.00
N ARG A 321 -3.96 -15.24 -4.04
CA ARG A 321 -3.46 -16.61 -4.14
C ARG A 321 -3.89 -17.44 -2.93
N HIS A 322 -3.70 -16.93 -1.72
CA HIS A 322 -4.14 -17.61 -0.51
C HIS A 322 -5.66 -17.86 -0.51
N ALA A 323 -6.46 -16.90 -0.96
CA ALA A 323 -7.92 -17.06 -1.06
C ALA A 323 -8.32 -18.16 -2.04
N ALA A 324 -7.70 -18.20 -3.23
CA ALA A 324 -7.96 -19.25 -4.22
C ALA A 324 -7.62 -20.66 -3.71
N GLU A 325 -6.59 -20.79 -2.86
CA GLU A 325 -6.18 -22.07 -2.26
C GLU A 325 -7.07 -22.51 -1.09
N HIS A 326 -7.73 -21.56 -0.40
CA HIS A 326 -8.50 -21.79 0.83
C HIS A 326 -10.01 -21.58 0.65
N ASP A 327 -10.49 -21.48 -0.60
CA ASP A 327 -11.91 -21.38 -0.91
C ASP A 327 -12.66 -22.66 -0.46
N ALA A 328 -13.35 -22.53 0.67
CA ALA A 328 -14.50 -23.37 0.97
C ALA A 328 -15.65 -22.93 0.04
N PRO A 329 -16.48 -23.84 -0.49
CA PRO A 329 -17.63 -23.49 -1.32
C PRO A 329 -18.50 -22.50 -0.54
N SER A 330 -18.59 -21.26 -1.04
CA SER A 330 -19.36 -20.23 -0.36
C SER A 330 -20.84 -20.60 -0.40
N ALA A 331 -21.40 -20.94 0.76
CA ALA A 331 -22.83 -20.84 0.97
C ALA A 331 -23.23 -19.35 0.79
N PRO A 332 -24.34 -19.02 0.12
CA PRO A 332 -24.74 -17.64 -0.09
C PRO A 332 -25.14 -17.03 1.26
N ALA A 333 -24.22 -16.31 1.89
CA ALA A 333 -24.53 -15.43 3.01
C ALA A 333 -25.35 -14.25 2.47
N SER A 334 -26.46 -13.90 3.14
CA SER A 334 -27.29 -12.75 2.77
C SER A 334 -26.47 -11.46 2.82
N ALA A 335 -25.92 -11.07 1.67
CA ALA A 335 -25.19 -9.83 1.52
C ALA A 335 -26.18 -8.67 1.48
N THR A 336 -25.86 -7.57 2.17
CA THR A 336 -26.54 -6.29 1.95
C THR A 336 -26.43 -5.92 0.48
N VAL A 337 -27.57 -5.69 -0.19
CA VAL A 337 -27.61 -5.37 -1.62
C VAL A 337 -27.72 -3.86 -1.81
N LEU A 338 -26.88 -3.29 -2.68
CA LEU A 338 -26.95 -1.88 -3.05
C LEU A 338 -28.19 -1.63 -3.93
N ASN A 339 -29.07 -0.74 -3.48
CA ASN A 339 -30.24 -0.30 -4.23
C ASN A 339 -29.89 0.88 -5.16
N VAL A 340 -30.51 0.94 -6.35
CA VAL A 340 -30.47 2.16 -7.18
C VAL A 340 -31.58 3.11 -6.72
N VAL A 341 -31.26 4.38 -6.52
CA VAL A 341 -32.24 5.40 -6.14
C VAL A 341 -32.72 6.14 -7.40
N GLY A 342 -34.01 6.03 -7.70
CA GLY A 342 -34.68 6.80 -8.75
C GLY A 342 -35.59 7.84 -8.12
N VAL A 343 -35.61 9.05 -8.68
CA VAL A 343 -36.40 10.18 -8.17
C VAL A 343 -37.48 10.50 -9.18
N HIS A 344 -38.73 10.64 -8.72
CA HIS A 344 -39.91 10.74 -9.57
C HIS A 344 -40.77 11.93 -9.14
N LEU A 345 -41.25 12.72 -10.10
CA LEU A 345 -42.14 13.84 -9.85
C LEU A 345 -43.59 13.41 -10.04
N TYR A 346 -44.35 13.45 -8.96
CA TYR A 346 -45.81 13.37 -8.96
C TYR A 346 -46.39 14.79 -9.05
N LEU A 347 -46.71 15.23 -10.27
CA LEU A 347 -47.32 16.54 -10.51
C LEU A 347 -48.83 16.38 -10.70
N GLU A 348 -49.61 17.01 -9.83
CA GLU A 348 -51.08 16.91 -9.84
C GLU A 348 -51.73 18.30 -9.90
N ARG A 349 -52.73 18.45 -10.77
CA ARG A 349 -53.58 19.64 -10.88
C ARG A 349 -55.00 19.23 -11.21
N ASP A 350 -55.98 19.72 -10.46
CA ASP A 350 -57.42 19.47 -10.68
C ASP A 350 -57.80 17.98 -10.80
N GLY A 351 -57.13 17.12 -10.02
CA GLY A 351 -57.31 15.66 -10.04
C GLY A 351 -56.71 14.96 -11.26
N GLN A 352 -55.92 15.68 -12.07
CA GLN A 352 -55.14 15.14 -13.18
C GLN A 352 -53.66 15.05 -12.81
N VAL A 353 -52.99 14.02 -13.29
CA VAL A 353 -51.54 13.79 -13.12
C VAL A 353 -50.83 13.97 -14.45
N LEU A 354 -49.66 14.62 -14.42
CA LEU A 354 -48.82 14.76 -15.61
C LEU A 354 -48.08 13.45 -15.87
N LEU A 355 -48.20 12.91 -17.09
CA LEU A 355 -47.45 11.75 -17.55
C LEU A 355 -46.73 12.05 -18.85
N GLY A 356 -45.55 11.47 -19.02
CA GLY A 356 -44.74 11.50 -20.22
C GLY A 356 -44.81 10.17 -20.96
N LEU A 357 -44.96 10.20 -22.29
CA LEU A 357 -44.87 9.01 -23.14
C LEU A 357 -43.40 8.78 -23.50
N ARG A 358 -42.84 7.65 -23.05
CA ARG A 358 -41.44 7.31 -23.29
C ARG A 358 -41.18 7.04 -24.77
N HIS A 359 -40.04 7.51 -25.28
CA HIS A 359 -39.63 7.30 -26.66
C HIS A 359 -39.60 5.80 -27.01
N PRO A 360 -39.99 5.37 -28.23
CA PRO A 360 -40.00 3.97 -28.65
C PRO A 360 -38.69 3.23 -28.38
N ASP A 361 -37.56 3.91 -28.56
CA ASP A 361 -36.21 3.34 -28.41
C ASP A 361 -35.71 3.29 -26.96
N SER A 362 -36.56 3.63 -25.98
CA SER A 362 -36.20 3.57 -24.57
C SER A 362 -35.80 2.14 -24.16
N ALA A 363 -34.58 1.99 -23.61
CA ALA A 363 -34.06 0.71 -23.14
C ALA A 363 -34.94 0.01 -22.07
N TYR A 364 -35.79 0.77 -21.40
CA TYR A 364 -36.84 0.27 -20.50
C TYR A 364 -38.17 0.93 -20.85
N ALA A 365 -39.21 0.10 -21.04
CA ALA A 365 -40.60 0.49 -21.26
C ALA A 365 -40.79 1.57 -22.34
N GLY A 366 -40.26 1.35 -23.55
CA GLY A 366 -40.60 2.17 -24.73
C GLY A 366 -42.09 2.13 -25.06
N ASN A 367 -42.62 3.21 -25.64
CA ASN A 367 -44.07 3.37 -25.92
C ASN A 367 -44.98 3.22 -24.69
N THR A 368 -44.46 3.54 -23.50
CA THR A 368 -45.20 3.40 -22.24
C THR A 368 -45.25 4.74 -21.51
N TRP A 369 -46.42 5.10 -20.98
CA TRP A 369 -46.58 6.29 -20.15
C TRP A 369 -45.84 6.13 -18.83
N HIS A 370 -45.28 7.23 -18.32
CA HIS A 370 -44.51 7.27 -17.09
C HIS A 370 -44.63 8.65 -16.41
N VAL A 371 -44.20 8.77 -15.16
CA VAL A 371 -44.00 10.07 -14.52
C VAL A 371 -42.64 10.65 -14.92
N LEU A 372 -42.45 11.96 -14.78
CA LEU A 372 -41.12 12.56 -14.92
C LEU A 372 -40.18 11.94 -13.88
N ALA A 373 -39.00 11.48 -14.29
CA ALA A 373 -38.09 10.82 -13.36
C ALA A 373 -36.65 10.75 -13.85
N GLY A 374 -35.71 10.81 -12.90
CA GLY A 374 -34.29 10.64 -13.15
C GLY A 374 -33.59 9.68 -12.20
N HIS A 375 -32.34 9.38 -12.53
CA HIS A 375 -31.44 8.63 -11.65
C HIS A 375 -30.74 9.62 -10.73
N CYS A 376 -30.81 9.38 -9.42
CA CYS A 376 -30.10 10.21 -8.46
C CYS A 376 -28.60 9.96 -8.60
N GLU A 377 -27.85 11.02 -8.90
CA GLU A 377 -26.39 10.99 -8.98
C GLU A 377 -25.77 11.32 -7.61
N ALA A 378 -24.58 11.93 -7.58
CA ALA A 378 -23.91 12.38 -6.36
C ALA A 378 -24.53 13.69 -5.81
N GLU A 379 -25.86 13.70 -5.64
CA GLU A 379 -26.67 14.82 -5.20
C GLU A 379 -27.78 14.37 -4.24
N SER A 380 -28.51 15.32 -3.63
CA SER A 380 -29.69 14.97 -2.83
C SER A 380 -30.85 14.55 -3.73
N ALA A 381 -31.76 13.72 -3.23
CA ALA A 381 -32.96 13.32 -3.98
C ALA A 381 -33.81 14.53 -4.41
N THR A 382 -33.86 15.58 -3.60
CA THR A 382 -34.56 16.83 -3.92
C THR A 382 -33.85 17.65 -5.00
N ALA A 383 -32.50 17.71 -4.97
CA ALA A 383 -31.73 18.37 -6.03
C ALA A 383 -31.89 17.64 -7.37
N CYS A 384 -31.81 16.30 -7.36
CA CYS A 384 -32.08 15.47 -8.53
C CYS A 384 -33.48 15.75 -9.11
N LEU A 385 -34.52 15.77 -8.27
CA LEU A 385 -35.89 16.06 -8.71
C LEU A 385 -35.99 17.40 -9.44
N VAL A 386 -35.41 18.47 -8.87
CA VAL A 386 -35.50 19.83 -9.42
C VAL A 386 -34.71 19.94 -10.73
N ARG A 387 -33.53 19.33 -10.80
CA ARG A 387 -32.73 19.24 -12.01
C ARG A 387 -33.49 18.54 -13.13
N GLU A 388 -33.98 17.32 -12.88
CA GLU A 388 -34.71 16.52 -13.87
C GLU A 388 -36.02 17.19 -14.31
N ALA A 389 -36.73 17.85 -13.39
CA ALA A 389 -37.95 18.61 -13.71
C ALA A 389 -37.68 19.74 -14.72
N TYR A 390 -36.54 20.42 -14.58
CA TYR A 390 -36.11 21.48 -15.48
C TYR A 390 -35.56 20.94 -16.81
N GLU A 391 -34.75 19.88 -16.75
CA GLU A 391 -34.09 19.27 -17.91
C GLU A 391 -35.11 18.59 -18.82
N GLU A 392 -36.01 17.76 -18.29
CA GLU A 392 -36.96 16.98 -19.11
C GLU A 392 -38.19 17.78 -19.54
N ALA A 393 -38.68 18.68 -18.68
CA ALA A 393 -39.99 19.33 -18.85
C ALA A 393 -39.97 20.86 -18.73
N GLY A 394 -38.83 21.48 -18.43
CA GLY A 394 -38.71 22.93 -18.28
C GLY A 394 -39.42 23.51 -17.05
N LEU A 395 -39.77 22.66 -16.09
CA LEU A 395 -40.47 23.06 -14.87
C LEU A 395 -39.46 23.58 -13.85
N VAL A 396 -39.71 24.77 -13.32
CA VAL A 396 -38.90 25.35 -12.23
C VAL A 396 -39.63 25.11 -10.92
N ILE A 397 -38.97 24.43 -9.99
CA ILE A 397 -39.55 24.02 -8.70
C ILE A 397 -38.62 24.45 -7.58
N ASP A 398 -39.13 25.17 -6.58
CA ASP A 398 -38.38 25.44 -5.36
C ASP A 398 -38.25 24.14 -4.54
N PRO A 399 -37.05 23.72 -4.12
CA PRO A 399 -36.88 22.56 -3.25
C PRO A 399 -37.71 22.59 -1.96
N ALA A 400 -38.13 23.76 -1.47
CA ALA A 400 -39.02 23.89 -0.30
C ALA A 400 -40.48 23.52 -0.60
N ASP A 401 -40.88 23.50 -1.88
CA ASP A 401 -42.24 23.19 -2.33
C ASP A 401 -42.43 21.70 -2.68
N VAL A 402 -41.42 20.85 -2.45
CA VAL A 402 -41.51 19.40 -2.74
C VAL A 402 -41.61 18.57 -1.46
N GLU A 403 -42.44 17.54 -1.50
CA GLU A 403 -42.70 16.63 -0.38
C GLU A 403 -42.65 15.17 -0.86
N LEU A 404 -41.93 14.31 -0.15
CA LEU A 404 -41.94 12.86 -0.43
C LEU A 404 -43.32 12.30 -0.07
N VAL A 405 -44.06 11.83 -1.08
CA VAL A 405 -45.44 11.33 -0.90
C VAL A 405 -45.55 9.82 -1.06
N HIS A 406 -44.57 9.16 -1.68
CA HIS A 406 -44.57 7.72 -1.84
C HIS A 406 -43.16 7.15 -2.08
N THR A 407 -42.95 5.90 -1.67
CA THR A 407 -41.75 5.12 -1.97
C THR A 407 -42.14 3.78 -2.59
N VAL A 408 -41.54 3.44 -3.73
CA VAL A 408 -41.72 2.11 -4.34
C VAL A 408 -40.41 1.34 -4.28
N HIS A 409 -40.44 0.13 -3.72
CA HIS A 409 -39.30 -0.76 -3.67
C HIS A 409 -39.47 -1.90 -4.67
N THR A 410 -38.67 -1.91 -5.73
CA THR A 410 -38.91 -2.76 -6.89
C THR A 410 -37.73 -3.65 -7.25
N VAL A 411 -38.05 -4.86 -7.69
CA VAL A 411 -37.15 -5.76 -8.41
C VAL A 411 -37.75 -6.02 -9.79
N ASN A 412 -37.23 -5.34 -10.81
CA ASN A 412 -37.82 -5.38 -12.16
C ASN A 412 -37.71 -6.77 -12.84
N ARG A 413 -36.72 -7.58 -12.45
CA ARG A 413 -36.50 -8.95 -12.94
C ARG A 413 -35.95 -9.82 -11.81
N PRO A 414 -36.34 -11.10 -11.68
CA PRO A 414 -35.73 -12.00 -10.69
C PRO A 414 -34.21 -12.00 -10.77
N GLY A 415 -33.54 -11.82 -9.62
CA GLY A 415 -32.08 -11.68 -9.55
C GLY A 415 -31.51 -10.34 -10.05
N GLY A 416 -32.35 -9.40 -10.48
CA GLY A 416 -31.95 -8.05 -10.86
C GLY A 416 -31.64 -7.16 -9.65
N ARG A 417 -30.83 -6.11 -9.87
CA ARG A 417 -30.51 -5.13 -8.82
C ARG A 417 -31.79 -4.40 -8.35
N PRO A 418 -32.09 -4.39 -7.04
CA PRO A 418 -33.28 -3.73 -6.51
C PRO A 418 -33.18 -2.21 -6.63
N ARG A 419 -34.33 -1.55 -6.67
CA ARG A 419 -34.46 -0.09 -6.84
C ARG A 419 -35.41 0.49 -5.81
N ILE A 420 -35.06 1.67 -5.31
CA ILE A 420 -35.93 2.51 -4.49
C ILE A 420 -36.34 3.71 -5.35
N GLY A 421 -37.62 3.79 -5.68
CA GLY A 421 -38.24 4.94 -6.35
C GLY A 421 -38.84 5.90 -5.32
N LEU A 422 -38.27 7.09 -5.18
CA LEU A 422 -38.78 8.16 -4.33
C LEU A 422 -39.69 9.07 -5.15
N PHE A 423 -40.96 9.20 -4.76
CA PHE A 423 -41.96 10.02 -5.45
C PHE A 423 -42.25 11.29 -4.66
N PHE A 424 -41.93 12.43 -5.26
CA PHE A 424 -42.14 13.74 -4.67
C PHE A 424 -43.32 14.44 -5.32
N ARG A 425 -44.19 15.06 -4.51
CA ARG A 425 -45.22 15.99 -4.96
C ARG A 425 -44.68 17.41 -4.90
N ALA A 426 -44.77 18.15 -5.99
CA ALA A 426 -44.55 19.59 -5.99
C ALA A 426 -45.87 20.32 -5.69
N ARG A 427 -45.87 21.18 -4.67
CA ARG A 427 -47.02 22.02 -4.29
C ARG A 427 -47.15 23.25 -5.18
N ARG A 428 -46.02 23.74 -5.68
CA ARG A 428 -45.92 24.90 -6.59
C ARG A 428 -44.80 24.65 -7.59
N TRP A 429 -44.95 25.20 -8.78
CA TRP A 429 -43.97 25.19 -9.84
C TRP A 429 -44.26 26.34 -10.81
N GLU A 430 -43.25 26.70 -11.60
CA GLU A 430 -43.37 27.63 -12.71
C GLU A 430 -43.09 26.92 -14.04
N GLY A 431 -43.67 27.47 -15.12
CA GLY A 431 -43.58 26.89 -16.46
C GLY A 431 -44.71 25.92 -16.80
N THR A 432 -44.82 25.64 -18.10
CA THR A 432 -45.69 24.59 -18.66
C THR A 432 -44.82 23.44 -19.16
N PRO A 433 -45.21 22.17 -19.00
CA PRO A 433 -44.40 21.04 -19.46
C PRO A 433 -44.06 21.14 -20.95
N GLU A 434 -42.76 21.21 -21.24
CA GLU A 434 -42.18 21.27 -22.58
C GLU A 434 -41.45 19.97 -22.93
N LEU A 435 -41.38 19.61 -24.20
CA LEU A 435 -40.61 18.45 -24.64
C LEU A 435 -39.14 18.84 -24.84
N ARG A 436 -38.33 18.80 -23.78
CA ARG A 436 -36.92 19.24 -23.85
C ARG A 436 -35.94 18.14 -24.23
N GLU A 437 -36.30 16.89 -23.99
CA GLU A 437 -35.51 15.70 -24.36
C GLU A 437 -36.33 14.79 -25.31
N PRO A 438 -36.49 15.19 -26.59
CA PRO A 438 -37.33 14.48 -27.55
C PRO A 438 -36.85 13.06 -27.88
N ASP A 439 -35.59 12.75 -27.58
CA ASP A 439 -34.97 11.43 -27.71
C ASP A 439 -35.36 10.48 -26.56
N LYS A 440 -35.85 11.00 -25.43
CA LYS A 440 -36.26 10.20 -24.26
C LYS A 440 -37.77 10.20 -24.03
N CYS A 441 -38.44 11.32 -24.30
CA CYS A 441 -39.87 11.50 -24.14
C CYS A 441 -40.46 12.05 -25.45
N VAL A 442 -41.65 11.59 -25.85
CA VAL A 442 -42.31 12.03 -27.10
C VAL A 442 -43.58 12.84 -26.89
N ALA A 443 -44.15 12.83 -25.68
CA ALA A 443 -45.32 13.64 -25.34
C ALA A 443 -45.48 13.82 -23.83
N TRP A 444 -45.96 14.99 -23.40
CA TRP A 444 -46.45 15.24 -22.04
C TRP A 444 -47.98 15.44 -22.06
N GLN A 445 -48.72 14.75 -21.19
CA GLN A 445 -50.18 14.85 -21.14
C GLN A 445 -50.71 14.74 -19.70
N TRP A 446 -51.76 15.50 -19.42
CA TRP A 446 -52.51 15.42 -18.17
C TRP A 446 -53.58 14.33 -18.26
N TRP A 447 -53.53 13.37 -17.34
CA TRP A 447 -54.45 12.24 -17.27
C TRP A 447 -55.26 12.27 -15.99
N ASN A 448 -56.54 11.90 -16.05
CA ASN A 448 -57.34 11.79 -14.83
C ASN A 448 -56.73 10.73 -13.91
N ALA A 449 -56.45 11.08 -12.66
CA ALA A 449 -55.77 10.16 -11.75
C ALA A 449 -56.63 8.92 -11.37
N LYS A 450 -57.93 8.93 -11.71
CA LYS A 450 -58.88 7.80 -11.61
C LYS A 450 -58.97 6.95 -12.89
N ASP A 451 -58.48 7.46 -14.01
CA ASP A 451 -58.58 6.85 -15.34
C ASP A 451 -57.25 7.03 -16.07
N LEU A 452 -56.26 6.24 -15.62
CA LEU A 452 -54.88 6.32 -16.09
C LEU A 452 -54.73 5.63 -17.45
N PRO A 453 -53.84 6.13 -18.33
CA PRO A 453 -53.65 5.55 -19.66
C PRO A 453 -53.08 4.13 -19.58
N GLU A 454 -53.20 3.40 -20.70
CA GLU A 454 -52.47 2.16 -20.92
C GLU A 454 -51.65 2.24 -22.23
N PRO A 455 -50.42 1.72 -22.26
CA PRO A 455 -49.69 1.12 -21.13
C PRO A 455 -49.03 2.17 -20.22
N LEU A 456 -49.03 1.93 -18.91
CA LEU A 456 -48.32 2.74 -17.89
C LEU A 456 -47.27 1.89 -17.18
N VAL A 457 -46.09 2.48 -16.92
CA VAL A 457 -45.01 1.79 -16.22
C VAL A 457 -45.50 1.30 -14.84
N PRO A 458 -45.33 0.01 -14.49
CA PRO A 458 -45.98 -0.59 -13.32
C PRO A 458 -45.71 0.13 -11.99
N TYR A 459 -44.48 0.57 -11.76
CA TYR A 459 -44.13 1.26 -10.51
C TYR A 459 -44.71 2.69 -10.44
N ALA A 460 -44.94 3.35 -11.58
CA ALA A 460 -45.61 4.65 -11.63
C ALA A 460 -47.11 4.50 -11.35
N ARG A 461 -47.76 3.48 -11.94
CA ARG A 461 -49.15 3.13 -11.61
C ARG A 461 -49.33 2.87 -10.11
N ALA A 462 -48.47 2.01 -9.54
CA ALA A 462 -48.49 1.66 -8.13
C ALA A 462 -48.31 2.89 -7.22
N ALA A 463 -47.40 3.81 -7.57
CA ALA A 463 -47.21 5.03 -6.83
C ALA A 463 -48.42 5.97 -6.89
N ILE A 464 -49.00 6.21 -8.08
CA ILE A 464 -50.17 7.07 -8.24
C ILE A 464 -51.37 6.53 -7.43
N GLU A 465 -51.65 5.23 -7.55
CA GLU A 465 -52.72 4.58 -6.78
C GLU A 465 -52.44 4.60 -5.27
N GLY A 466 -51.17 4.41 -4.88
CA GLY A 466 -50.72 4.50 -3.50
C GLY A 466 -50.93 5.88 -2.89
N ILE A 467 -50.47 6.93 -3.57
CA ILE A 467 -50.63 8.34 -3.18
C ILE A 467 -52.10 8.68 -3.00
N ARG A 468 -52.96 8.28 -3.95
CA ARG A 468 -54.41 8.53 -3.88
C ARG A 468 -55.10 7.79 -2.74
N ALA A 469 -54.58 6.64 -2.34
CA ALA A 469 -55.09 5.86 -1.22
C ALA A 469 -54.46 6.24 0.12
N GLY A 470 -53.58 7.26 0.17
CA GLY A 470 -52.86 7.65 1.37
C GLY A 470 -51.80 6.64 1.84
N ARG A 471 -51.38 5.71 0.97
CA ARG A 471 -50.26 4.80 1.24
C ARG A 471 -48.95 5.50 0.94
N VAL A 472 -47.94 5.27 1.77
CA VAL A 472 -46.60 5.86 1.61
C VAL A 472 -45.57 4.88 1.02
N TYR A 473 -45.89 3.59 0.94
CA TYR A 473 -44.95 2.55 0.50
C TYR A 473 -45.62 1.43 -0.28
N THR A 474 -44.95 0.94 -1.35
CA THR A 474 -45.38 -0.22 -2.16
C THR A 474 -44.18 -1.07 -2.58
N GLU A 475 -44.35 -2.40 -2.60
CA GLU A 475 -43.35 -3.38 -3.05
C GLU A 475 -43.78 -4.06 -4.34
N LEU A 476 -42.86 -4.22 -5.30
CA LEU A 476 -43.13 -4.92 -6.57
C LEU A 476 -41.99 -5.87 -6.95
N GLY A 477 -42.34 -7.05 -7.44
CA GLY A 477 -41.36 -8.00 -8.00
C GLY A 477 -40.55 -8.81 -6.97
N TRP A 478 -40.88 -8.67 -5.68
CA TRP A 478 -40.31 -9.49 -4.61
C TRP A 478 -40.98 -10.87 -4.58
N THR A 479 -40.18 -11.92 -4.59
CA THR A 479 -40.65 -13.28 -4.28
C THR A 479 -40.50 -13.50 -2.78
N ARG A 480 -41.56 -14.03 -2.14
CA ARG A 480 -41.52 -14.36 -0.71
C ARG A 480 -40.67 -15.59 -0.44
#